data_AF-X1GHY4-F1
#
_entry.id   AF-X1GHY4-F1
#
_cell.length_a   1.000
_cell.length_b   1.000
_cell.length_c   1.000
_cell.angle_alpha   90.00
_cell.angle_beta   90.00
_cell.angle_gamma   90.00
#
_symmetry.space_group_name_H-M   'P 1'
#
loop_
_entity.id
_entity.type
_entity.pdbx_description
1 polymer ?
#
loop_
_entity_poly.entity_id
_entity_poly.type
_entity_poly.pdbx_seq_one_letter_code
_entity_poly.pdbx_strand_id
1 'polypeptide(L)'
;TSSVFKFISCAKNLGFEVKYQSKTIEEIKVLLEEDIPVIAVQNYSITILKSHARVIIGFDDEKQEVITNDPTIGKDYKISYSDFLALNFDSNPDKCKVIVISPEEVDTKNAELIDDTDNS
;
A
#
# COMPACT_ATOMS: atom_id res chain seq x y z
N THR A 1 3.20 21.57 -1.68
CA THR A 1 2.99 20.18 -2.14
C THR A 1 2.47 19.36 -0.98
N SER A 2 1.34 18.66 -1.17
CA SER A 2 0.77 17.74 -0.16
C SER A 2 1.80 16.67 0.24
N SER A 3 1.78 16.23 1.50
CA SER A 3 2.71 15.23 2.06
C SER A 3 2.74 13.94 1.24
N VAL A 4 1.58 13.51 0.74
CA VAL A 4 1.44 12.30 -0.10
C VAL A 4 2.25 12.40 -1.40
N PHE A 5 2.28 13.56 -2.06
CA PHE A 5 3.07 13.71 -3.30
C PHE A 5 4.58 13.66 -3.03
N LYS A 6 5.04 14.18 -1.89
CA LYS A 6 6.45 14.06 -1.50
C LYS A 6 6.83 12.60 -1.24
N PHE A 7 5.96 11.84 -0.60
CA PHE A 7 6.14 10.40 -0.41
C PHE A 7 6.23 9.66 -1.75
N ILE A 8 5.28 9.90 -2.65
CA ILE A 8 5.26 9.28 -3.99
C ILE A 8 6.53 9.63 -4.76
N SER A 9 6.95 10.90 -4.78
CA SER A 9 8.19 11.31 -5.44
C SER A 9 9.43 10.66 -4.82
N CYS A 10 9.48 10.51 -3.49
CA CYS A 10 10.58 9.84 -2.81
C CYS A 10 10.70 8.38 -3.27
N ALA A 11 9.61 7.62 -3.22
CA ALA A 11 9.60 6.22 -3.65
C ALA A 11 9.95 6.08 -5.15
N LYS A 12 9.42 6.94 -6.02
CA LYS A 12 9.80 6.95 -7.44
C LYS A 12 11.29 7.24 -7.66
N ASN A 13 11.85 8.20 -6.93
CA ASN A 13 13.28 8.52 -7.02
C ASN A 13 14.18 7.39 -6.51
N LEU A 14 13.65 6.45 -5.73
CA LEU A 14 14.33 5.25 -5.29
C LEU A 14 14.21 4.08 -6.29
N GLY A 15 13.57 4.28 -7.45
CA GLY A 15 13.40 3.25 -8.48
C GLY A 15 12.20 2.32 -8.24
N PHE A 16 11.18 2.79 -7.52
CA PHE A 16 9.93 2.02 -7.37
C PHE A 16 8.83 2.56 -8.29
N GLU A 17 8.00 1.65 -8.79
CA GLU A 17 6.72 2.03 -9.34
C GLU A 17 5.74 2.34 -8.19
N VAL A 18 4.98 3.42 -8.32
CA VAL A 18 4.08 3.88 -7.26
C VAL A 18 2.71 4.21 -7.85
N LYS A 19 1.68 3.52 -7.35
CA LYS A 19 0.28 3.71 -7.74
C LYS A 19 -0.51 4.30 -6.57
N TYR A 20 -1.06 5.50 -6.74
CA TYR A 20 -1.96 6.14 -5.76
C TYR A 20 -3.40 6.06 -6.26
N GLN A 21 -4.24 5.30 -5.56
CA GLN A 21 -5.56 4.88 -6.03
C GLN A 21 -6.57 4.76 -4.87
N SER A 22 -7.85 4.66 -5.21
CA SER A 22 -8.92 4.34 -4.26
C SER A 22 -9.26 2.86 -4.38
N LYS A 23 -9.20 2.10 -3.28
CA LYS A 23 -9.52 0.65 -3.24
C LYS A 23 -10.51 0.31 -2.13
N THR A 24 -11.37 -0.68 -2.36
CA THR A 24 -12.18 -1.31 -1.30
C THR A 24 -11.31 -2.19 -0.40
N ILE A 25 -11.84 -2.62 0.75
CA ILE A 25 -11.15 -3.62 1.59
C ILE A 25 -10.90 -4.91 0.80
N GLU A 26 -11.87 -5.38 0.02
CA GLU A 26 -11.71 -6.60 -0.78
C GLU A 26 -10.59 -6.46 -1.82
N GLU A 27 -10.48 -5.31 -2.48
CA GLU A 27 -9.38 -5.04 -3.42
C GLU A 27 -8.01 -4.86 -2.73
N ILE A 28 -8.00 -4.53 -1.44
CA ILE A 28 -6.79 -4.49 -0.61
C ILE A 28 -6.40 -5.91 -0.20
N LYS A 29 -7.36 -6.75 0.21
CA LYS A 29 -7.10 -8.15 0.58
C LYS A 29 -6.43 -8.93 -0.55
N VAL A 30 -6.90 -8.76 -1.80
CA VAL A 30 -6.28 -9.38 -2.97
C VAL A 30 -4.78 -9.04 -3.07
N LEU A 31 -4.39 -7.79 -2.80
CA LEU A 31 -2.98 -7.40 -2.78
C LEU A 31 -2.21 -8.05 -1.62
N LEU A 32 -2.83 -8.14 -0.45
CA LEU A 32 -2.22 -8.76 0.73
C LEU A 32 -2.04 -10.27 0.56
N GLU A 33 -2.95 -10.95 -0.15
CA GLU A 33 -2.83 -12.37 -0.53
C GLU A 33 -1.67 -12.62 -1.52
N GLU A 34 -1.29 -11.59 -2.28
CA GLU A 34 -0.11 -11.57 -3.15
C GLU A 34 1.18 -11.13 -2.42
N ASP A 35 1.15 -11.06 -1.08
CA ASP A 35 2.24 -10.57 -0.21
C ASP A 35 2.64 -9.10 -0.51
N ILE A 36 1.72 -8.30 -1.06
CA ILE A 36 1.94 -6.88 -1.37
C ILE A 36 1.36 -6.01 -0.24
N PRO A 37 2.19 -5.43 0.65
CA PRO A 37 1.71 -4.53 1.69
C PRO A 37 1.20 -3.22 1.07
N VAL A 38 0.17 -2.63 1.70
CA VAL A 38 -0.53 -1.46 1.16
C VAL A 38 -0.47 -0.30 2.14
N ILE A 39 -0.13 0.90 1.68
CA ILE A 39 -0.11 2.09 2.54
C ILE A 39 -1.46 2.79 2.45
N ALA A 40 -2.23 2.78 3.53
CA ALA A 40 -3.47 3.53 3.62
C ALA A 40 -3.22 4.98 4.07
N VAL A 41 -3.85 5.92 3.38
CA VAL A 41 -3.82 7.36 3.70
C VAL A 41 -5.20 7.76 4.20
N GLN A 42 -5.29 8.03 5.49
CA GLN A 42 -6.55 8.22 6.22
C GLN A 42 -6.44 9.37 7.21
N ASN A 43 -7.52 9.67 7.93
CA ASN A 43 -7.44 10.48 9.13
C ASN A 43 -6.67 9.73 10.22
N TYR A 44 -5.95 10.46 11.07
CA TYR A 44 -5.26 9.88 12.22
C TYR A 44 -6.25 9.15 13.14
N SER A 45 -7.37 9.83 13.46
CA SER A 45 -8.49 9.27 14.21
C SER A 45 -9.79 9.96 13.80
N ILE A 46 -10.92 9.48 14.31
CA ILE A 46 -12.24 10.09 14.08
C ILE A 46 -12.30 11.53 14.65
N THR A 47 -11.53 11.83 15.70
CA THR A 47 -11.50 13.17 16.32
C THR A 47 -10.38 14.07 15.81
N ILE A 48 -9.31 13.49 15.26
CA ILE A 48 -8.15 14.22 14.72
C ILE A 48 -8.10 14.00 13.22
N LEU A 49 -8.73 14.93 12.48
CA LEU A 49 -8.86 14.91 11.02
C LEU A 49 -7.60 15.36 10.27
N LYS A 50 -6.42 14.98 10.79
CA LYS A 50 -5.14 15.20 10.14
C LYS A 50 -4.78 13.96 9.34
N SER A 51 -4.26 14.16 8.13
CA SER A 51 -3.79 13.06 7.28
C SER A 51 -2.71 12.26 7.99
N HIS A 52 -2.86 10.95 7.95
CA HIS A 52 -1.99 9.94 8.54
C HIS A 52 -1.80 8.79 7.58
N ALA A 53 -0.67 8.10 7.69
CA ALA A 53 -0.36 6.93 6.88
C ALA A 53 -0.06 5.72 7.77
N ARG A 54 -0.59 4.57 7.38
CA ARG A 54 -0.34 3.28 8.04
C ARG A 54 -0.13 2.20 6.97
N VAL A 55 0.72 1.22 7.24
CA VAL A 55 0.97 0.11 6.32
C VAL A 55 0.07 -1.04 6.73
N ILE A 56 -0.81 -1.49 5.84
CA ILE A 56 -1.58 -2.71 6.01
C ILE A 56 -0.70 -3.88 5.54
N ILE A 57 -0.58 -4.89 6.39
CA ILE A 57 0.30 -6.05 6.18
C ILE A 57 -0.44 -7.39 6.27
N GLY A 58 -1.73 -7.37 6.57
CA GLY A 58 -2.55 -8.57 6.65
C GLY A 58 -3.98 -8.26 7.07
N PHE A 59 -4.79 -9.30 7.14
CA PHE A 59 -6.19 -9.22 7.54
C PHE A 59 -6.62 -10.52 8.25
N ASP A 60 -7.69 -10.45 9.02
CA ASP A 60 -8.33 -11.56 9.71
C ASP A 60 -9.84 -11.45 9.49
N ASP A 61 -10.37 -12.26 8.57
CA ASP A 61 -11.80 -12.25 8.23
C ASP A 61 -12.68 -12.91 9.29
N GLU A 62 -12.14 -13.78 10.15
CA GLU A 62 -12.91 -14.30 11.28
C GLU A 62 -13.17 -13.20 12.31
N LYS A 63 -12.19 -12.32 12.54
CA LYS A 63 -12.30 -11.19 13.46
C LYS A 63 -12.78 -9.89 12.80
N GLN A 64 -12.83 -9.84 11.47
CA GLN A 64 -13.16 -8.65 10.69
C GLN A 64 -12.19 -7.48 10.95
N GLU A 65 -10.89 -7.75 10.89
CA GLU A 65 -9.82 -6.81 11.22
C GLU A 65 -8.74 -6.73 10.13
N VAL A 66 -8.15 -5.55 9.93
CA VAL A 66 -6.86 -5.41 9.23
C VAL A 66 -5.73 -5.29 10.24
N ILE A 67 -4.57 -5.84 9.88
CA ILE A 67 -3.34 -5.79 10.67
C ILE A 67 -2.42 -4.73 10.05
N THR A 68 -1.98 -3.79 10.86
CA THR A 68 -1.26 -2.59 10.39
C THR A 68 0.01 -2.32 11.16
N ASN A 69 1.00 -1.74 10.48
CA ASN A 69 2.11 -1.04 11.09
C ASN A 69 1.80 0.46 11.06
N ASP A 70 1.52 1.02 12.23
CA ASP A 70 1.23 2.43 12.42
C ASP A 70 2.46 3.13 13.02
N PRO A 71 2.94 4.24 12.42
CA PRO A 71 4.15 4.91 12.89
C PRO A 71 3.99 5.59 14.27
N THR A 72 2.77 5.72 14.79
CA THR A 72 2.49 6.29 16.12
C THR A 72 2.16 5.22 17.15
N ILE A 73 1.39 4.20 16.76
CA ILE A 73 0.92 3.15 17.69
C ILE A 73 1.91 1.99 17.78
N GLY A 74 2.52 1.59 16.66
CA GLY A 74 3.46 0.47 16.59
C GLY A 74 3.11 -0.57 15.53
N LYS A 75 3.78 -1.72 15.61
CA LYS A 75 3.64 -2.83 14.67
C LYS A 75 2.46 -3.73 15.04
N ASP A 76 1.96 -4.45 14.04
CA ASP A 76 0.90 -5.47 14.17
C ASP A 76 -0.36 -4.97 14.88
N TYR A 77 -0.63 -3.66 14.78
CA TYR A 77 -1.80 -3.03 15.34
C TYR A 77 -3.05 -3.46 14.56
N LYS A 78 -4.00 -4.07 15.27
CA LYS A 78 -5.25 -4.57 14.71
C LYS A 78 -6.32 -3.51 14.82
N ILE A 79 -7.07 -3.33 13.74
CA ILE A 79 -8.19 -2.40 13.67
C ILE A 79 -9.34 -3.08 12.93
N SER A 80 -10.55 -2.97 13.48
CA SER A 80 -11.74 -3.52 12.83
C SER A 80 -11.95 -2.89 11.46
N TYR A 81 -12.55 -3.62 10.52
CA TYR A 81 -12.88 -3.08 9.20
C TYR A 81 -13.74 -1.82 9.28
N SER A 82 -14.73 -1.80 10.18
CA SER A 82 -15.59 -0.63 10.39
C SER A 82 -14.80 0.58 10.89
N ASP A 83 -13.93 0.39 11.89
CA ASP A 83 -13.13 1.49 12.43
C ASP A 83 -12.11 1.96 11.40
N PHE A 84 -11.51 1.04 10.66
CA PHE A 84 -10.59 1.36 9.57
C PHE A 84 -11.27 2.21 8.49
N LEU A 85 -12.46 1.82 8.02
CA LEU A 85 -13.21 2.58 7.01
C LEU A 85 -13.68 3.94 7.53
N ALA A 86 -14.05 4.04 8.81
CA ALA A 86 -14.46 5.30 9.43
C ALA A 86 -13.34 6.37 9.43
N LEU A 87 -12.09 5.97 9.21
CA LEU A 87 -10.95 6.88 9.10
C LEU A 87 -10.76 7.43 7.68
N ASN A 88 -11.47 6.90 6.68
CA ASN A 88 -11.42 7.44 5.32
C ASN A 88 -11.93 8.89 5.30
N PHE A 89 -11.26 9.74 4.50
CA PHE A 89 -11.71 11.11 4.23
C PHE A 89 -12.22 11.29 2.79
N ASP A 90 -12.36 10.19 2.03
CA ASP A 90 -12.93 10.21 0.67
C ASP A 90 -14.46 10.33 0.73
N SER A 91 -15.08 10.84 -0.34
CA SER A 91 -16.54 10.97 -0.43
C SER A 91 -17.26 9.62 -0.54
N ASN A 92 -16.54 8.58 -0.96
CA ASN A 92 -17.00 7.20 -0.91
C ASN A 92 -16.43 6.50 0.34
N PRO A 93 -17.26 6.19 1.36
CA PRO A 93 -16.79 5.60 2.62
C PRO A 93 -16.20 4.20 2.43
N ASP A 94 -16.61 3.47 1.39
CA ASP A 94 -16.18 2.09 1.12
C ASP A 94 -14.83 2.02 0.41
N LYS A 95 -14.26 3.16 0.00
CA LYS A 95 -12.99 3.23 -0.72
C LYS A 95 -11.93 3.97 0.08
N CYS A 96 -10.85 3.27 0.39
CA CYS A 96 -9.67 3.82 1.03
C CYS A 96 -8.70 4.40 -0.01
N LYS A 97 -8.14 5.57 0.27
CA LYS A 97 -6.99 6.10 -0.48
C LYS A 97 -5.75 5.29 -0.10
N VAL A 98 -5.16 4.62 -1.08
CA VAL A 98 -4.01 3.75 -0.86
C VAL A 98 -2.87 4.04 -1.82
N ILE A 99 -1.66 3.79 -1.35
CA ILE A 99 -0.44 3.79 -2.15
C ILE A 99 0.08 2.35 -2.19
N VAL A 100 0.25 1.84 -3.40
CA VAL A 100 0.90 0.56 -3.69
C VAL A 100 2.27 0.86 -4.27
N ILE A 101 3.28 0.15 -3.76
CA ILE A 101 4.67 0.27 -4.20
C ILE A 101 5.10 -1.10 -4.71
N SER A 102 5.61 -1.13 -5.93
CA SER A 102 6.19 -2.33 -6.53
C SER A 102 7.60 -2.03 -7.02
N PRO A 103 8.49 -3.04 -7.08
CA PRO A 103 9.73 -2.91 -7.83
C PRO A 103 9.43 -2.39 -9.24
N GLU A 104 10.28 -1.52 -9.77
CA GLU A 104 10.23 -1.21 -11.19
C GLU A 104 10.42 -2.51 -11.98
N GLU A 105 9.50 -2.81 -12.91
CA GLU A 105 9.65 -3.98 -13.77
C GLU A 105 10.97 -3.85 -14.53
N VAL A 106 11.94 -4.71 -14.22
CA VAL A 106 13.14 -4.84 -15.03
C VAL A 106 12.71 -5.53 -16.31
N ASP A 107 12.62 -4.76 -17.40
CA ASP A 107 12.35 -5.28 -18.74
C ASP A 107 13.33 -6.44 -19.03
N THR A 108 12.86 -7.69 -18.93
CA THR A 108 13.68 -8.90 -19.14
C THR A 108 14.13 -9.08 -20.58
N LYS A 109 13.76 -8.15 -21.48
CA LYS A 109 14.08 -8.17 -22.91
C LYS A 109 15.57 -8.09 -23.23
N ASN A 110 16.43 -7.75 -22.28
CA ASN A 110 17.88 -7.68 -22.49
C ASN A 110 18.66 -8.86 -21.90
N ALA A 111 18.00 -9.86 -21.29
CA ALA A 111 18.66 -10.98 -20.65
C ALA A 111 18.91 -12.20 -21.58
N GLU A 112 18.40 -12.21 -22.81
CA GLU A 112 18.60 -13.29 -23.80
C GLU A 112 19.71 -12.98 -24.84
N LEU A 113 20.82 -12.35 -24.46
CA LEU A 113 21.93 -12.11 -25.40
C LEU A 113 23.31 -12.37 -24.79
N ILE A 114 23.50 -13.40 -23.96
CA ILE A 114 24.84 -13.95 -23.70
C ILE A 114 24.75 -15.44 -23.35
N ASP A 115 24.28 -16.27 -24.29
CA ASP A 115 24.73 -17.67 -24.28
C ASP A 115 24.84 -18.17 -25.72
N ASP A 116 25.91 -18.93 -25.94
CA ASP A 116 26.28 -19.63 -27.18
C ASP A 116 26.66 -18.78 -28.40
N THR A 117 27.97 -18.54 -28.59
CA THR A 117 28.72 -19.28 -29.61
C THR A 117 30.23 -19.09 -29.36
N ASP A 118 30.80 -19.93 -28.50
CA ASP A 118 32.21 -20.33 -28.61
C ASP A 118 32.24 -21.77 -29.14
N ASN A 119 33.11 -22.00 -30.13
CA ASN A 119 33.69 -23.29 -30.54
C ASN A 119 32.93 -24.17 -31.56
N SER A 120 33.23 -23.99 -32.87
CA SER A 120 34.00 -24.98 -33.66
C SER A 120 34.39 -24.46 -35.04
#